data_AF-A0A9X4KPJ3-F1
#
_entry.id   AF-A0A9X4KPJ3-F1
#
_cell.length_a   1.000
_cell.length_b   1.000
_cell.length_c   1.000
_cell.angle_alpha   90.00
_cell.angle_beta   90.00
_cell.angle_gamma   90.00
#
_symmetry.space_group_name_H-M   'P 1'
#
loop_
_entity.id
_entity.type
_entity.pdbx_description
1 polymer ?
#
loop_
_entity_poly.entity_id
_entity_poly.type
_entity_poly.pdbx_seq_one_letter_code
_entity_poly.pdbx_strand_id
1 'polypeptide(L)'
;MSKLDGNERWGSKMLLTEHQEQYDAERSGAAVSEPARAAGHPTTEEMVMIRDVILLPHMLTMAQRSIDDSKRSGNFMSQLHIAATQAIMDMISKDLYALRRELGQRRIRILSDEQVDLVIYHRYVCRGYEERFGIVREVLRAEISTRFGGYISRIKTLLRSDPKAKN
;
A
#
# COMPACT_ATOMS: atom_id res chain seq x y z
N MET A 1 19.85 19.13 59.68
CA MET A 1 20.62 19.53 58.47
C MET A 1 20.18 18.64 57.32
N SER A 2 19.31 19.16 56.45
CA SER A 2 18.73 18.43 55.31
C SER A 2 19.63 18.62 54.08
N LYS A 3 20.19 17.54 53.54
CA LYS A 3 21.08 17.55 52.36
C LYS A 3 20.31 17.69 51.04
N LEU A 4 19.33 18.59 50.94
CA LEU A 4 18.53 18.76 49.72
C LEU A 4 18.27 20.23 49.34
N ASP A 5 18.82 21.19 50.05
CA ASP A 5 18.50 22.62 49.86
C ASP A 5 19.48 23.34 48.91
N GLY A 6 19.81 22.70 47.78
CA GLY A 6 20.88 23.21 46.89
C GLY A 6 20.79 22.74 45.44
N ASN A 7 19.59 22.51 44.91
CA ASN A 7 19.42 22.18 43.50
C ASN A 7 18.30 22.99 42.85
N GLU A 8 18.58 24.28 42.60
CA GLU A 8 17.74 25.16 41.78
C GLU A 8 17.70 24.75 40.30
N ARG A 9 18.46 23.72 39.88
CA ARG A 9 18.52 23.26 38.47
C ARG A 9 17.20 22.70 37.94
N TRP A 10 16.23 22.42 38.81
CA TRP A 10 14.92 21.89 38.42
C TRP A 10 13.80 22.95 38.51
N GLY A 11 14.06 24.09 39.17
CA GLY A 11 13.10 25.21 39.26
C GLY A 11 13.03 26.03 37.96
N SER A 12 14.11 26.04 37.17
CA SER A 12 14.15 26.67 35.84
C SER A 12 13.94 25.66 34.70
N LYS A 13 13.03 24.69 34.89
CA LYS A 13 12.52 23.84 33.79
C LYS A 13 11.18 24.37 33.26
N MET A 14 11.06 25.68 33.14
CA MET A 14 10.14 26.28 32.19
C MET A 14 10.84 26.18 30.83
N LEU A 15 10.38 25.25 29.99
CA LEU A 15 10.66 25.32 28.56
C LEU A 15 10.29 26.73 28.11
N LEU A 16 11.27 27.44 27.54
CA LEU A 16 11.07 28.75 26.92
C LEU A 16 9.83 28.61 26.02
N THR A 17 8.77 29.38 26.30
CA THR A 17 7.56 29.42 25.46
C THR A 17 7.91 29.66 24.01
N GLU A 18 8.98 30.40 23.73
CA GLU A 18 9.54 30.60 22.39
C GLU A 18 9.95 29.32 21.67
N HIS A 19 10.49 28.32 22.38
CA HIS A 19 10.84 27.02 21.79
C HIS A 19 9.61 26.12 21.58
N GLN A 20 8.62 26.19 22.48
CA GLN A 20 7.34 25.49 22.35
C GLN A 20 6.55 26.06 21.17
N GLU A 21 6.50 27.38 21.05
CA GLU A 21 5.86 28.12 19.96
C GLU A 21 6.60 27.92 18.63
N GLN A 22 7.93 27.81 18.61
CA GLN A 22 8.67 27.39 17.41
C GLN A 22 8.30 25.97 16.99
N TYR A 23 8.19 25.04 17.94
CA TYR A 23 7.81 23.66 17.66
C TYR A 23 6.36 23.55 17.14
N ASP A 24 5.46 24.33 17.71
CA ASP A 24 4.05 24.38 17.32
C ASP A 24 3.84 25.20 16.02
N ALA A 25 4.67 26.21 15.74
CA ALA A 25 4.69 26.96 14.48
C ALA A 25 5.28 26.15 13.31
N GLU A 26 6.35 25.39 13.55
CA GLU A 26 6.89 24.40 12.60
C GLU A 26 5.86 23.32 12.22
N ARG A 27 4.91 23.05 13.13
CA ARG A 27 3.88 22.03 12.98
C ARG A 27 2.56 22.54 12.42
N SER A 28 2.25 23.84 12.55
CA SER A 28 0.90 24.38 12.30
C SER A 28 0.69 25.16 10.99
N GLY A 29 1.70 25.40 10.14
CA GLY A 29 1.42 26.13 8.90
C GLY A 29 2.50 26.15 7.82
N ALA A 30 2.30 25.29 6.81
CA ALA A 30 2.49 25.53 5.37
C ALA A 30 3.74 26.28 4.85
N ALA A 31 4.44 25.59 3.95
CA ALA A 31 5.31 26.11 2.89
C ALA A 31 6.71 26.62 3.29
N VAL A 32 7.60 25.69 3.65
CA VAL A 32 9.03 25.84 3.35
C VAL A 32 9.54 24.57 2.66
N SER A 33 9.91 24.74 1.40
CA SER A 33 10.74 23.85 0.61
C SER A 33 12.04 23.51 1.35
N GLU A 34 12.12 22.32 1.94
CA GLU A 34 13.35 21.78 2.53
C GLU A 34 13.78 20.49 1.80
N PRO A 35 14.94 20.46 1.12
CA PRO A 35 15.43 19.28 0.41
C PRO A 35 16.02 18.19 1.35
N ALA A 36 15.90 18.35 2.67
CA ALA A 36 16.49 17.43 3.66
C ALA A 36 15.48 16.49 4.36
N ARG A 37 14.16 16.75 4.28
CA ARG A 37 13.12 15.85 4.83
C ARG A 37 12.88 14.58 3.98
N ALA A 38 13.60 14.42 2.88
CA ALA A 38 13.32 13.48 1.80
C ALA A 38 14.11 12.15 1.84
N ALA A 39 14.99 11.92 2.82
CA ALA A 39 15.90 10.78 2.76
C ALA A 39 15.23 9.42 3.09
N GLY A 40 14.11 9.43 3.83
CA GLY A 40 13.52 8.21 4.40
C GLY A 40 12.02 7.99 4.15
N HIS A 41 11.21 9.03 4.33
CA HIS A 41 9.76 8.88 4.23
C HIS A 41 9.31 8.60 2.78
N PRO A 42 8.35 7.68 2.59
CA PRO A 42 7.81 7.41 1.27
C PRO A 42 7.04 8.62 0.75
N THR A 43 7.28 8.96 -0.50
CA THR A 43 6.47 9.93 -1.25
C THR A 43 5.04 9.42 -1.43
N THR A 44 4.10 10.30 -1.76
CA THR A 44 2.70 9.91 -2.01
C THR A 44 2.59 8.85 -3.12
N GLU A 45 3.43 8.95 -4.15
CA GLU A 45 3.52 7.93 -5.22
C GLU A 45 4.02 6.58 -4.69
N GLU A 46 5.07 6.60 -3.86
CA GLU A 46 5.61 5.38 -3.25
C GLU A 46 4.62 4.74 -2.28
N MET A 47 3.83 5.53 -1.56
CA MET A 47 2.74 5.04 -0.73
C MET A 47 1.66 4.33 -1.55
N VAL A 48 1.34 4.86 -2.73
CA VAL A 48 0.45 4.18 -3.67
C VAL A 48 1.07 2.85 -4.14
N MET A 49 2.37 2.83 -4.46
CA MET A 49 3.05 1.58 -4.86
C MET A 49 3.07 0.54 -3.73
N ILE A 50 3.33 0.96 -2.49
CA ILE A 50 3.31 0.08 -1.32
C ILE A 50 1.91 -0.51 -1.13
N ARG A 51 0.86 0.31 -1.22
CA ARG A 51 -0.51 -0.18 -1.18
C ARG A 51 -0.76 -1.19 -2.29
N ASP A 52 -0.34 -0.89 -3.51
CA ASP A 52 -0.64 -1.71 -4.69
C ASP A 52 0.04 -3.07 -4.64
N VAL A 53 1.31 -3.12 -4.22
CA VAL A 53 2.03 -4.41 -4.07
C VAL A 53 1.45 -5.28 -2.97
N ILE A 54 0.79 -4.69 -1.97
CA ILE A 54 0.06 -5.41 -0.92
C ILE A 54 -1.26 -5.96 -1.48
N LEU A 55 -1.98 -5.18 -2.28
CA LEU A 55 -3.29 -5.58 -2.82
C LEU A 55 -3.20 -6.68 -3.88
N LEU A 56 -2.24 -6.59 -4.81
CA LEU A 56 -2.18 -7.50 -5.97
C LEU A 56 -2.06 -8.99 -5.59
N PRO A 57 -1.26 -9.41 -4.58
CA PRO A 57 -1.25 -10.79 -4.10
C PRO A 57 -2.61 -11.27 -3.58
N HIS A 58 -3.34 -10.41 -2.84
CA HIS A 58 -4.68 -10.75 -2.36
C HIS A 58 -5.65 -10.95 -3.52
N MET A 59 -5.54 -10.12 -4.57
CA MET A 59 -6.32 -10.30 -5.79
C MET A 59 -6.01 -11.63 -6.48
N LEU A 60 -4.74 -12.04 -6.57
CA LEU A 60 -4.36 -13.35 -7.12
C LEU A 60 -4.98 -14.50 -6.33
N THR A 61 -4.94 -14.44 -5.00
CA THR A 61 -5.57 -15.47 -4.15
C THR A 61 -7.09 -15.52 -4.36
N MET A 62 -7.76 -14.38 -4.47
CA MET A 62 -9.20 -14.33 -4.73
C MET A 62 -9.56 -14.88 -6.12
N ALA A 63 -8.79 -14.51 -7.15
CA ALA A 63 -8.98 -15.01 -8.51
C ALA A 63 -8.79 -16.53 -8.59
N GLN A 64 -7.75 -17.06 -7.92
CA GLN A 64 -7.52 -18.50 -7.85
C GLN A 64 -8.68 -19.25 -7.18
N ARG A 65 -9.17 -18.74 -6.03
CA ARG A 65 -10.36 -19.31 -5.37
C ARG A 65 -11.57 -19.33 -6.30
N SER A 66 -11.78 -18.26 -7.06
CA SER A 66 -12.88 -18.17 -8.02
C SER A 66 -12.78 -19.19 -9.15
N ILE A 67 -11.56 -19.50 -9.63
CA ILE A 67 -11.32 -20.60 -10.57
C ILE A 67 -11.70 -21.95 -9.94
N ASP A 68 -11.27 -22.18 -8.70
CA ASP A 68 -11.51 -23.46 -8.02
C ASP A 68 -13.01 -23.68 -7.76
N ASP A 69 -13.74 -22.63 -7.37
CA ASP A 69 -15.19 -22.67 -7.21
C ASP A 69 -15.91 -22.90 -8.55
N SER A 70 -15.43 -22.27 -9.63
CA SER A 70 -15.98 -22.47 -10.97
C SER A 70 -15.81 -23.90 -11.47
N LYS A 71 -14.65 -24.52 -11.20
CA LYS A 71 -14.39 -25.93 -11.54
C LYS A 71 -15.33 -26.88 -10.81
N ARG A 72 -15.72 -26.56 -9.57
CA ARG A 72 -16.65 -27.38 -8.77
C ARG A 72 -18.09 -27.27 -9.25
N SER A 73 -18.49 -26.12 -9.79
CA SER A 73 -19.88 -25.85 -10.18
C SER A 73 -20.38 -26.62 -11.41
N GLY A 74 -19.49 -27.14 -12.25
CA GLY A 74 -19.85 -27.95 -13.43
C GLY A 74 -20.65 -27.21 -14.53
N ASN A 75 -20.79 -25.88 -14.46
CA ASN A 75 -21.55 -25.10 -15.43
C ASN A 75 -20.83 -25.07 -16.80
N PHE A 76 -21.57 -25.06 -17.90
CA PHE A 76 -21.00 -24.93 -19.25
C PHE A 76 -20.20 -23.62 -19.43
N MET A 77 -20.61 -22.55 -18.74
CA MET A 77 -19.88 -21.26 -18.73
C MET A 77 -18.63 -21.26 -17.84
N SER A 78 -18.38 -22.32 -17.07
CA SER A 78 -17.22 -22.39 -16.18
C SER A 78 -15.90 -22.26 -16.95
N GLN A 79 -15.82 -22.83 -18.16
CA GLN A 79 -14.61 -22.74 -19.00
C GLN A 79 -14.31 -21.30 -19.41
N LEU A 80 -15.34 -20.54 -19.81
CA LEU A 80 -15.20 -19.12 -20.14
C LEU A 80 -14.77 -18.32 -18.91
N HIS A 81 -15.40 -18.56 -17.77
CA HIS A 81 -15.06 -17.89 -16.53
C HIS A 81 -13.62 -18.19 -16.09
N ILE A 82 -13.18 -19.44 -16.18
CA ILE A 82 -11.81 -19.87 -15.87
C ILE A 82 -10.82 -19.18 -16.83
N ALA A 83 -11.08 -19.20 -18.13
CA ALA A 83 -10.20 -18.57 -19.12
C ALA A 83 -10.08 -17.06 -18.91
N ALA A 84 -11.20 -16.37 -18.65
CA ALA A 84 -11.21 -14.94 -18.35
C ALA A 84 -10.44 -14.63 -17.05
N THR A 85 -10.66 -15.42 -16.00
CA THR A 85 -9.99 -15.24 -14.71
C THR A 85 -8.48 -15.49 -14.82
N GLN A 86 -8.06 -16.49 -15.60
CA GLN A 86 -6.66 -16.77 -15.89
C GLN A 86 -6.00 -15.58 -16.58
N ALA A 87 -6.65 -15.00 -17.60
CA ALA A 87 -6.15 -13.81 -18.28
C ALA A 87 -6.01 -12.60 -17.32
N ILE A 88 -6.94 -12.44 -16.37
CA ILE A 88 -6.83 -11.45 -15.30
C ILE A 88 -5.62 -11.72 -14.42
N MET A 89 -5.43 -12.97 -13.98
CA MET A 89 -4.29 -13.36 -13.14
C MET A 89 -2.94 -13.12 -13.83
N ASP A 90 -2.85 -13.38 -15.13
CA ASP A 90 -1.64 -13.12 -15.92
C ASP A 90 -1.31 -11.63 -15.97
N MET A 91 -2.31 -10.76 -16.15
CA MET A 91 -2.12 -9.31 -16.11
C MET A 91 -1.71 -8.82 -14.71
N ILE A 92 -2.39 -9.30 -13.66
CA ILE A 92 -2.06 -8.96 -12.27
C ILE A 92 -0.63 -9.39 -11.94
N SER A 93 -0.21 -10.58 -12.39
CA SER A 93 1.14 -11.11 -12.16
C SER A 93 2.21 -10.26 -12.84
N LYS A 94 1.95 -9.81 -14.08
CA LYS A 94 2.83 -8.88 -14.80
C LYS A 94 2.95 -7.53 -14.09
N ASP A 95 1.82 -6.97 -13.67
CA ASP A 95 1.79 -5.68 -12.96
C ASP A 95 2.52 -5.80 -11.59
N LEU A 96 2.30 -6.90 -10.87
CA LEU A 96 2.98 -7.19 -9.61
C LEU A 96 4.49 -7.32 -9.79
N TYR A 97 4.94 -8.01 -10.85
CA TYR A 97 6.36 -8.14 -11.15
C TYR A 97 7.00 -6.79 -11.48
N ALA A 98 6.36 -6.00 -12.33
CA ALA A 98 6.83 -4.66 -12.69
C ALA A 98 6.95 -3.77 -11.46
N LEU A 99 5.94 -3.80 -10.59
CA LEU A 99 5.88 -2.96 -9.41
C LEU A 99 6.88 -3.39 -8.32
N ARG A 100 7.11 -4.70 -8.13
CA ARG A 100 8.20 -5.19 -7.27
C ARG A 100 9.58 -4.75 -7.76
N ARG A 101 9.79 -4.75 -9.07
CA ARG A 101 11.04 -4.28 -9.68
C ARG A 101 11.25 -2.78 -9.43
N GLU A 102 10.20 -1.99 -9.60
CA GLU A 102 10.24 -0.54 -9.35
C GLU A 102 10.50 -0.21 -7.87
N LEU A 103 9.80 -0.88 -6.93
CA LEU A 103 10.05 -0.74 -5.50
C LEU A 103 11.50 -1.10 -5.12
N GLY A 104 12.03 -2.18 -5.73
CA GLY A 104 13.43 -2.56 -5.56
C GLY A 104 14.42 -1.47 -6.01
N GLN A 105 14.16 -0.84 -7.16
CA GLN A 105 14.97 0.27 -7.68
C GLN A 105 14.92 1.49 -6.75
N ARG A 106 13.76 1.75 -6.13
CA ARG A 106 13.54 2.85 -5.17
C ARG A 106 14.04 2.53 -3.75
N ARG A 107 14.66 1.36 -3.53
CA ARG A 107 15.12 0.86 -2.20
C ARG A 107 13.98 0.77 -1.18
N ILE A 108 12.83 0.26 -1.61
CA ILE A 108 11.66 -0.02 -0.77
C ILE A 108 11.48 -1.54 -0.67
N ARG A 109 11.34 -2.06 0.55
CA ARG A 109 11.12 -3.49 0.82
C ARG A 109 9.94 -3.69 1.76
N ILE A 110 9.22 -4.78 1.59
CA ILE A 110 8.11 -5.17 2.48
C ILE A 110 8.52 -6.45 3.20
N LEU A 111 8.32 -6.47 4.51
CA LEU A 111 8.85 -7.52 5.38
C LEU A 111 7.77 -8.54 5.72
N SER A 112 6.71 -8.10 6.39
CA SER A 112 5.70 -9.01 6.94
C SER A 112 4.38 -8.30 7.24
N ASP A 113 3.32 -9.09 7.28
CA ASP A 113 1.99 -8.71 7.73
C ASP A 113 1.75 -9.14 9.19
N GLU A 114 1.18 -8.24 9.98
CA GLU A 114 0.60 -8.50 11.29
C GLU A 114 -0.88 -8.16 11.22
N GLN A 115 -1.75 -9.12 11.50
CA GLN A 115 -3.19 -8.88 11.56
C GLN A 115 -3.61 -8.62 13.01
N VAL A 116 -4.20 -7.45 13.25
CA VAL A 116 -4.78 -7.09 14.55
C VAL A 116 -6.22 -6.65 14.31
N ASP A 117 -7.17 -7.48 14.75
CA ASP A 117 -8.62 -7.29 14.60
C ASP A 117 -9.07 -7.03 13.15
N LEU A 118 -9.45 -5.77 12.85
CA LEU A 118 -9.97 -5.30 11.58
C LEU A 118 -8.90 -4.63 10.69
N VAL A 119 -7.71 -4.39 11.23
CA VAL A 119 -6.62 -3.70 10.55
C VAL A 119 -5.51 -4.69 10.24
N ILE A 120 -5.08 -4.69 8.99
CA ILE A 120 -3.91 -5.44 8.54
C ILE A 120 -2.75 -4.46 8.49
N TYR A 121 -1.73 -4.71 9.29
CA TYR A 121 -0.50 -3.93 9.31
C TYR A 121 0.57 -4.61 8.47
N HIS A 122 1.17 -3.87 7.55
CA HIS A 122 2.31 -4.32 6.77
C HIS A 122 3.54 -3.51 7.15
N ARG A 123 4.61 -4.17 7.58
CA ARG A 123 5.91 -3.54 7.83
C ARG A 123 6.64 -3.34 6.51
N TYR A 124 7.09 -2.13 6.24
CA TYR A 124 7.93 -1.81 5.10
C TYR A 124 9.14 -0.98 5.50
N VAL A 125 10.20 -1.10 4.72
CA VAL A 125 11.44 -0.33 4.86
C VAL A 125 11.60 0.53 3.62
N CYS A 126 11.58 1.85 3.79
CA CYS A 126 11.85 2.82 2.74
C CYS A 126 13.22 3.47 3.00
N ARG A 127 14.22 3.20 2.16
CA ARG A 127 15.54 3.86 2.21
C ARG A 127 16.21 3.77 3.60
N GLY A 128 15.96 2.69 4.35
CA GLY A 128 16.50 2.45 5.69
C GLY A 128 15.56 2.81 6.84
N TYR A 129 14.42 3.45 6.57
CA TYR A 129 13.42 3.78 7.57
C TYR A 129 12.32 2.74 7.58
N GLU A 130 12.05 2.19 8.76
CA GLU A 130 10.99 1.20 8.93
C GLU A 130 9.70 1.87 9.38
N GLU A 131 8.62 1.60 8.65
CA GLU A 131 7.28 2.11 8.94
C GLU A 131 6.24 0.99 8.81
N ARG A 132 5.02 1.29 9.27
CA ARG A 132 3.87 0.39 9.21
C ARG A 132 2.77 1.00 8.34
N PHE A 133 2.33 0.24 7.36
CA PHE A 133 1.16 0.55 6.55
C PHE A 133 -0.04 -0.21 7.12
N GLY A 134 -0.99 0.51 7.71
CA GLY A 134 -2.24 -0.06 8.20
C GLY A 134 -3.36 0.11 7.17
N ILE A 135 -4.08 -0.97 6.85
CA ILE A 135 -5.30 -0.91 6.04
C ILE A 135 -6.44 -1.69 6.69
N VAL A 136 -7.61 -1.05 6.76
CA VAL A 136 -8.83 -1.70 7.26
C VAL A 136 -9.32 -2.69 6.22
N ARG A 137 -9.76 -3.87 6.67
CA ARG A 137 -10.20 -4.97 5.79
C ARG A 137 -11.30 -4.57 4.80
N GLU A 138 -12.22 -3.68 5.22
CA GLU A 138 -13.28 -3.17 4.33
C GLU A 138 -12.73 -2.29 3.21
N VAL A 139 -11.78 -1.40 3.53
CA VAL A 139 -11.10 -0.56 2.55
C VAL A 139 -10.29 -1.42 1.59
N LEU A 140 -9.56 -2.43 2.10
CA LEU A 140 -8.85 -3.40 1.28
C LEU A 140 -9.79 -4.06 0.25
N ARG A 141 -10.98 -4.50 0.69
CA ARG A 141 -11.97 -5.16 -0.17
C ARG A 141 -12.56 -4.22 -1.22
N ALA A 142 -12.86 -2.98 -0.85
CA ALA A 142 -13.35 -1.96 -1.78
C ALA A 142 -12.31 -1.62 -2.85
N GLU A 143 -11.04 -1.47 -2.44
CA GLU A 143 -9.93 -1.19 -3.35
C GLU A 143 -9.68 -2.36 -4.32
N ILE A 144 -9.71 -3.61 -3.81
CA ILE A 144 -9.65 -4.82 -4.63
C ILE A 144 -10.76 -4.85 -5.68
N SER A 145 -12.00 -4.54 -5.28
CA SER A 145 -13.15 -4.56 -6.19
C SER A 145 -12.97 -3.54 -7.32
N THR A 146 -12.52 -2.34 -6.98
CA THR A 146 -12.21 -1.27 -7.94
C THR A 146 -11.10 -1.69 -8.91
N ARG A 147 -10.04 -2.32 -8.39
CA ARG A 147 -8.91 -2.82 -9.19
C ARG A 147 -9.32 -3.92 -10.17
N PHE A 148 -10.14 -4.88 -9.73
CA PHE A 148 -10.68 -5.91 -10.62
C PHE A 148 -11.50 -5.29 -11.75
N GLY A 149 -12.32 -4.28 -11.47
CA GLY A 149 -13.04 -3.51 -12.48
C GLY A 149 -12.11 -2.92 -13.56
N GLY A 150 -10.94 -2.42 -13.15
CA GLY A 150 -9.90 -1.95 -14.08
C GLY A 150 -9.38 -3.05 -15.01
N TYR A 151 -9.06 -4.24 -14.48
CA TYR A 151 -8.61 -5.37 -15.29
C TYR A 151 -9.70 -5.88 -16.24
N ILE A 152 -10.95 -5.95 -15.78
CA ILE A 152 -12.10 -6.33 -16.61
C ILE A 152 -12.27 -5.33 -17.76
N SER A 153 -12.12 -4.03 -17.50
CA SER A 153 -12.17 -2.99 -18.53
C SER A 153 -11.06 -3.15 -19.57
N ARG A 154 -9.84 -3.51 -19.15
CA ARG A 154 -8.73 -3.83 -20.07
C ARG A 154 -9.08 -5.02 -20.96
N ILE A 155 -9.62 -6.11 -20.41
CA ILE A 155 -10.06 -7.28 -21.19
C ILE A 155 -11.16 -6.89 -22.18
N LYS A 156 -12.17 -6.14 -21.74
CA LYS A 156 -13.26 -5.68 -22.62
C LYS A 156 -12.72 -4.88 -23.80
N THR A 157 -11.70 -4.06 -23.57
CA THR A 157 -11.03 -3.29 -24.62
C THR A 157 -10.27 -4.20 -25.58
N LEU A 158 -9.50 -5.17 -25.06
CA LEU A 158 -8.77 -6.15 -25.88
C LEU A 158 -9.71 -6.96 -26.78
N LEU A 159 -10.83 -7.46 -26.23
CA LEU A 159 -11.84 -8.20 -26.98
C LEU A 159 -12.51 -7.34 -28.08
N ARG A 160 -12.68 -6.03 -27.84
CA ARG A 160 -13.24 -5.11 -28.84
C ARG A 160 -12.23 -4.74 -29.93
N SER A 161 -10.94 -4.70 -29.59
CA SER A 161 -9.87 -4.31 -30.51
C SER A 161 -9.38 -5.43 -31.42
N ASP A 162 -9.83 -6.67 -31.22
CA ASP A 162 -9.37 -7.82 -31.99
C ASP A 162 -9.88 -7.75 -33.45
N PRO A 163 -9.03 -7.50 -34.47
CA PRO A 163 -9.46 -7.35 -35.86
C PRO A 163 -9.74 -8.68 -36.56
N LYS A 164 -9.48 -9.82 -35.90
CA LYS A 164 -9.57 -11.17 -36.50
C LYS A 164 -10.99 -11.71 -36.69
N ALA A 165 -12.03 -10.94 -36.37
CA ALA A 165 -13.42 -11.25 -36.71
C ALA A 165 -13.87 -10.69 -38.08
N LYS A 166 -12.96 -10.06 -38.83
CA LYS A 166 -13.14 -9.75 -40.27
C LYS A 166 -12.15 -10.59 -41.08
N ASN A 167 -12.48 -11.85 -41.33
CA ASN A 167 -12.09 -12.62 -42.51
C ASN A 167 -12.86 -13.94 -42.50
#